data_AF-A0A0F2L2F3-F1
#
_entry.id   AF-A0A0F2L2F3-F1
#
_cell.length_a   1.000
_cell.length_b   1.000
_cell.length_c   1.000
_cell.angle_alpha   90.00
_cell.angle_beta   90.00
_cell.angle_gamma   90.00
#
_symmetry.space_group_name_H-M   'P 1'
#
loop_
_entity.id
_entity.type
_entity.pdbx_description
1 polymer ?
#
loop_
_entity_poly.entity_id
_entity_poly.type
_entity_poly.pdbx_seq_one_letter_code
_entity_poly.pdbx_strand_id
1 'polypeptide(L)'
;MSLMQPKEVKTWKDELKDVLMKYVKDPFRDKIDEYLIFLDTLYDRWWNGDIKAREYYAYHMALLMAKSDKPNVIKAKLNSYYAYLVYKGYVSAYRLMKDRYVAGGESIYTWLRMYRRIIG
;
A
#
# COMPACT_ATOMS: atom_id res chain seq x y z
N MET A 1 -7.93 -24.39 34.92
CA MET A 1 -7.12 -24.36 33.69
C MET A 1 -7.60 -23.19 32.84
N SER A 2 -6.78 -22.14 32.69
CA SER A 2 -7.10 -21.02 31.80
C SER A 2 -6.88 -21.49 30.36
N LEU A 3 -7.95 -21.53 29.57
CA LEU A 3 -7.85 -21.76 28.13
C LEU A 3 -7.18 -20.52 27.52
N MET A 4 -5.87 -20.60 27.27
CA MET A 4 -5.19 -19.65 26.40
C MET A 4 -5.88 -19.73 25.03
N GLN A 5 -6.72 -18.75 24.72
CA GLN A 5 -7.26 -18.59 23.38
C GLN A 5 -6.09 -18.46 22.40
N PRO A 6 -6.12 -19.14 21.24
CA PRO A 6 -5.07 -19.00 20.24
C PRO A 6 -4.95 -17.51 19.87
N LYS A 7 -3.76 -16.95 20.05
CA LYS A 7 -3.47 -15.57 19.64
C LYS A 7 -3.62 -15.52 18.12
N GLU A 8 -4.68 -14.88 17.64
CA GLU A 8 -4.95 -14.71 16.22
C GLU A 8 -3.70 -14.11 15.53
N VAL A 9 -3.13 -14.85 14.59
CA VAL A 9 -1.89 -14.44 13.92
C VAL A 9 -2.26 -13.43 12.85
N LYS A 10 -2.15 -12.13 13.18
CA LYS A 10 -2.35 -11.05 12.22
C LYS A 10 -1.38 -11.20 11.03
N THR A 11 -1.94 -11.12 9.84
CA THR A 11 -1.18 -11.05 8.58
C THR A 11 -0.60 -9.65 8.38
N TRP A 12 0.33 -9.50 7.44
CA TRP A 12 0.86 -8.19 7.07
C TRP A 12 -0.22 -7.27 6.47
N LYS A 13 -1.25 -7.83 5.82
CA LYS A 13 -2.40 -7.07 5.31
C LYS A 13 -3.29 -6.54 6.43
N ASP A 14 -3.45 -7.28 7.53
CA ASP A 14 -4.19 -6.81 8.71
C ASP A 14 -3.48 -5.62 9.34
N GLU A 15 -2.15 -5.68 9.46
CA GLU A 15 -1.36 -4.56 9.96
C GLU A 15 -1.38 -3.36 9.01
N LEU A 16 -1.37 -3.60 7.70
CA LEU A 16 -1.53 -2.54 6.71
C LEU A 16 -2.92 -1.90 6.82
N LYS A 17 -3.98 -2.70 6.97
CA LYS A 17 -5.36 -2.22 7.18
C LYS A 17 -5.43 -1.33 8.41
N ASP A 18 -4.86 -1.75 9.54
CA ASP A 18 -4.83 -0.96 10.77
C ASP A 18 -4.15 0.40 10.56
N VAL A 19 -3.01 0.43 9.86
CA VAL A 19 -2.30 1.68 9.51
C VAL A 19 -3.16 2.56 8.61
N LEU A 20 -3.78 2.00 7.57
CA LEU A 20 -4.60 2.78 6.65
C LEU A 20 -5.84 3.34 7.34
N MET A 21 -6.56 2.55 8.13
CA MET A 21 -7.72 3.01 8.90
C MET A 21 -7.38 4.15 9.85
N LYS A 22 -6.16 4.12 10.44
CA LYS A 22 -5.69 5.16 11.35
C LYS A 22 -5.33 6.48 10.63
N TYR A 23 -4.72 6.42 9.45
CA TYR A 23 -4.07 7.59 8.84
C TYR A 23 -4.67 8.06 7.52
N VAL A 24 -5.47 7.23 6.83
CA VAL A 24 -6.20 7.66 5.63
C VAL A 24 -7.29 8.63 6.05
N LYS A 25 -7.40 9.73 5.32
CA LYS A 25 -8.39 10.77 5.55
C LYS A 25 -9.61 10.56 4.65
N ASP A 26 -10.76 10.98 5.11
CA ASP A 26 -11.96 11.05 4.28
C ASP A 26 -11.76 12.03 3.10
N PRO A 27 -12.45 11.81 1.96
CA PRO A 27 -13.46 10.78 1.72
C PRO A 27 -12.90 9.42 1.31
N PHE A 28 -11.57 9.22 1.38
CA PHE A 28 -10.93 8.09 0.72
C PHE A 28 -10.93 6.79 1.53
N ARG A 29 -11.51 6.70 2.73
CA ARG A 29 -11.41 5.48 3.54
C ARG A 29 -12.18 4.29 2.97
N ASP A 30 -13.24 4.53 2.21
CA ASP A 30 -14.13 3.51 1.64
C ASP A 30 -13.43 2.58 0.62
N LYS A 31 -12.27 2.98 0.10
CA LYS A 31 -11.48 2.19 -0.87
C LYS A 31 -10.37 1.33 -0.24
N ILE A 32 -10.24 1.29 1.08
CA ILE A 32 -9.18 0.53 1.77
C ILE A 32 -9.32 -0.97 1.48
N ASP A 33 -10.51 -1.54 1.60
CA ASP A 33 -10.70 -2.98 1.36
C ASP A 33 -10.47 -3.35 -0.11
N GLU A 34 -10.89 -2.50 -1.04
CA GLU A 34 -10.62 -2.65 -2.48
C GLU A 34 -9.10 -2.65 -2.77
N TYR A 35 -8.36 -1.76 -2.11
CA TYR A 35 -6.90 -1.72 -2.21
C TYR A 35 -6.23 -2.99 -1.67
N LEU A 36 -6.69 -3.52 -0.54
CA LEU A 36 -6.13 -4.75 0.04
C LEU A 36 -6.32 -5.95 -0.89
N ILE A 37 -7.44 -6.01 -1.62
CA ILE A 37 -7.69 -7.03 -2.66
C ILE A 37 -6.77 -6.82 -3.85
N PHE A 38 -6.59 -5.57 -4.30
CA PHE A 38 -5.66 -5.25 -5.38
C PHE A 38 -4.23 -5.71 -5.06
N LEU A 39 -3.80 -5.60 -3.80
CA LEU A 39 -2.48 -6.05 -3.37
C LEU A 39 -2.25 -7.55 -3.52
N ASP A 40 -3.29 -8.38 -3.48
CA ASP A 40 -3.14 -9.82 -3.73
C ASP A 40 -2.71 -10.08 -5.18
N THR A 41 -3.36 -9.39 -6.12
CA THR A 41 -2.99 -9.48 -7.55
C THR A 41 -1.62 -8.88 -7.80
N LEU A 42 -1.30 -7.74 -7.16
CA LEU A 42 0.00 -7.10 -7.29
C LEU A 42 1.12 -8.01 -6.78
N TYR A 43 0.92 -8.62 -5.61
CA TYR A 43 1.89 -9.52 -4.99
C TYR A 43 2.13 -10.76 -5.86
N ASP A 44 1.06 -11.40 -6.32
CA ASP A 44 1.15 -12.60 -7.17
C ASP A 44 1.92 -12.31 -8.47
N ARG A 45 1.55 -11.25 -9.18
CA ARG A 45 2.23 -10.85 -10.42
C ARG A 45 3.67 -10.39 -10.21
N TRP A 46 3.95 -9.73 -9.09
CA TRP A 46 5.32 -9.33 -8.74
C TRP A 46 6.20 -10.54 -8.43
N TRP A 47 5.68 -11.49 -7.65
CA TRP A 47 6.44 -12.65 -7.21
C TRP A 47 6.74 -13.63 -8.34
N ASN A 48 5.74 -13.84 -9.22
CA ASN A 48 5.81 -14.73 -10.37
C ASN A 48 6.28 -14.03 -11.66
N GLY A 49 6.58 -12.73 -11.58
CA GLY A 49 7.05 -11.92 -12.71
C GLY A 49 8.54 -12.10 -13.02
N ASP A 50 9.05 -11.23 -13.90
CA ASP A 50 10.46 -11.26 -14.28
C ASP A 50 11.39 -10.90 -13.09
N ILE A 51 12.54 -11.58 -13.01
CA ILE A 51 13.49 -11.44 -11.89
C ILE A 51 13.93 -9.98 -11.70
N LYS A 52 14.15 -9.24 -12.80
CA LYS A 52 14.60 -7.85 -12.72
C LYS A 52 13.55 -6.96 -12.08
N ALA A 53 12.28 -7.10 -12.47
CA ALA A 53 11.17 -6.39 -11.84
C ALA A 53 10.99 -6.80 -10.37
N ARG A 54 11.16 -8.09 -10.07
CA ARG A 54 11.05 -8.59 -8.70
C ARG A 54 12.08 -7.92 -7.78
N GLU A 55 13.34 -7.93 -8.18
CA GLU A 55 14.45 -7.32 -7.45
C GLU A 55 14.30 -5.80 -7.35
N TYR A 56 13.96 -5.14 -8.46
CA TYR A 56 13.82 -3.69 -8.50
C TYR A 56 12.74 -3.16 -7.55
N TYR A 57 11.63 -3.88 -7.39
CA TYR A 57 10.53 -3.48 -6.51
C TYR A 57 10.51 -4.15 -5.13
N ALA A 58 11.50 -5.00 -4.82
CA ALA A 58 11.54 -5.74 -3.55
C ALA A 58 11.50 -4.83 -2.32
N TYR A 59 12.22 -3.71 -2.35
CA TYR A 59 12.22 -2.74 -1.25
C TYR A 59 10.82 -2.14 -1.01
N HIS A 60 10.09 -1.84 -2.07
CA HIS A 60 8.74 -1.28 -1.98
C HIS A 60 7.75 -2.31 -1.40
N MET A 61 7.83 -3.56 -1.85
CA MET A 61 7.03 -4.65 -1.28
C MET A 61 7.38 -4.90 0.19
N ALA A 62 8.66 -4.84 0.55
CA ALA A 62 9.11 -4.96 1.93
C ALA A 62 8.52 -3.85 2.83
N LEU A 63 8.43 -2.60 2.34
CA LEU A 63 7.80 -1.50 3.09
C LEU A 63 6.30 -1.74 3.36
N LEU A 64 5.58 -2.34 2.40
CA LEU A 64 4.18 -2.69 2.57
C LEU A 64 3.99 -3.80 3.61
N MET A 65 4.85 -4.82 3.56
CA MET A 65 4.78 -5.99 4.44
C MET A 65 5.42 -5.75 5.82
N ALA A 66 6.17 -4.67 5.99
CA ALA A 66 6.90 -4.41 7.22
C ALA A 66 5.96 -4.15 8.41
N LYS A 67 6.19 -4.90 9.48
CA LYS A 67 5.66 -4.63 10.82
C LYS A 67 6.47 -3.52 11.49
N SER A 68 6.17 -2.27 11.14
CA SER A 68 6.86 -1.11 11.70
C SER A 68 5.94 0.11 11.76
N ASP A 69 6.06 0.84 12.86
CA ASP A 69 5.43 2.13 13.15
C ASP A 69 6.35 3.32 12.84
N LYS A 70 7.53 3.08 12.26
CA LYS A 70 8.45 4.16 11.87
C LYS A 70 7.76 5.11 10.89
N PRO A 71 7.90 6.45 11.05
CA PRO A 71 7.18 7.42 10.22
C PRO A 71 7.37 7.26 8.71
N ASN A 72 8.56 6.84 8.26
CA ASN A 72 8.84 6.58 6.86
C ASN A 72 8.10 5.36 6.31
N VAL A 73 7.93 4.30 7.12
CA VAL A 73 7.15 3.10 6.73
C VAL A 73 5.68 3.43 6.63
N ILE A 74 5.13 4.17 7.61
CA ILE A 74 3.74 4.64 7.57
C ILE A 74 3.51 5.50 6.32
N LYS A 75 4.41 6.46 6.04
CA LYS A 75 4.33 7.30 4.83
C LYS A 75 4.37 6.46 3.56
N ALA A 76 5.22 5.44 3.47
CA ALA A 76 5.28 4.55 2.33
C ALA A 76 3.96 3.82 2.09
N LYS A 77 3.37 3.24 3.15
CA LYS A 77 2.05 2.57 3.12
C LYS A 77 0.95 3.52 2.63
N LEU A 78 0.92 4.76 3.13
CA LEU A 78 -0.05 5.77 2.70
C LEU A 78 0.17 6.21 1.25
N ASN A 79 1.42 6.45 0.84
CA ASN A 79 1.74 6.83 -0.53
C ASN A 79 1.34 5.72 -1.53
N SER A 80 1.54 4.46 -1.16
CA SER A 80 1.13 3.30 -1.93
C SER A 80 -0.40 3.26 -2.11
N TYR A 81 -1.15 3.51 -1.03
CA TYR A 81 -2.61 3.62 -1.08
C TYR A 81 -3.10 4.78 -1.95
N TYR A 82 -2.55 5.98 -1.76
CA TYR A 82 -2.96 7.14 -2.56
C TYR A 82 -2.58 6.97 -4.04
N ALA A 83 -1.46 6.32 -4.34
CA ALA A 83 -1.11 5.93 -5.70
C ALA A 83 -2.12 4.93 -6.29
N TYR A 84 -2.68 4.02 -5.48
CA TYR A 84 -3.73 3.12 -5.94
C TYR A 84 -4.98 3.89 -6.37
N LEU A 85 -5.40 4.88 -5.59
CA LEU A 85 -6.55 5.72 -5.95
C LEU A 85 -6.34 6.45 -7.27
N VAL A 86 -5.10 6.92 -7.52
CA VAL A 86 -4.73 7.54 -8.79
C VAL A 86 -4.71 6.51 -9.93
N TYR A 87 -4.14 5.32 -9.69
CA TYR A 87 -4.08 4.24 -10.67
C TYR A 87 -5.47 3.81 -11.14
N LYS A 88 -6.45 3.77 -10.23
CA LYS A 88 -7.85 3.44 -10.53
C LYS A 88 -8.67 4.61 -11.09
N GLY A 89 -8.12 5.82 -11.10
CA GLY A 89 -8.82 7.01 -11.60
C GLY A 89 -9.81 7.65 -10.61
N TYR A 90 -9.79 7.27 -9.33
CA TYR A 90 -10.67 7.86 -8.31
C TYR A 90 -10.30 9.30 -7.95
N VAL A 91 -9.02 9.66 -8.09
CA VAL A 91 -8.49 10.99 -7.78
C VAL A 91 -7.26 11.28 -8.64
N SER A 92 -7.00 12.54 -8.97
CA SER A 92 -5.75 12.91 -9.63
C SER A 92 -4.61 13.06 -8.64
N ALA A 93 -3.38 12.75 -9.07
CA ALA A 93 -2.18 13.01 -8.26
C ALA A 93 -2.07 14.51 -7.91
N TYR A 94 -2.47 15.39 -8.84
CA TYR A 94 -2.53 16.83 -8.60
C TYR A 94 -3.39 17.20 -7.39
N ARG A 95 -4.61 16.64 -7.29
CA ARG A 95 -5.52 16.93 -6.17
C ARG A 95 -4.92 16.45 -4.83
N LEU A 96 -4.34 15.26 -4.80
CA LEU A 96 -3.69 14.72 -3.59
C LEU A 96 -2.50 15.57 -3.12
N MET A 97 -1.71 16.10 -4.07
CA MET A 97 -0.60 17.00 -3.74
C MET A 97 -1.10 18.37 -3.27
N LYS A 98 -2.06 18.96 -4.00
CA LYS A 98 -2.66 20.26 -3.66
C LYS A 98 -3.23 20.26 -2.26
N ASP A 99 -3.94 19.19 -1.90
CA ASP A 99 -4.63 19.06 -0.63
C ASP A 99 -3.75 18.40 0.46
N ARG A 100 -2.44 18.21 0.19
CA ARG A 100 -1.41 17.71 1.12
C ARG A 100 -1.74 16.34 1.75
N TYR A 101 -2.31 15.43 0.95
CA TYR A 101 -2.53 14.03 1.36
C TYR A 101 -1.23 13.20 1.31
N VAL A 102 -0.24 13.64 0.51
CA VAL A 102 1.04 12.96 0.35
C VAL A 102 2.23 13.89 0.55
N ALA A 103 3.40 13.31 0.83
CA ALA A 103 4.63 14.04 1.11
C ALA A 103 5.23 14.74 -0.13
N GLY A 104 4.85 14.34 -1.35
CA GLY A 104 5.32 14.92 -2.60
C GLY A 104 4.88 14.11 -3.83
N GLY A 105 5.09 14.67 -5.02
CA GLY A 105 4.71 14.00 -6.27
C GLY A 105 5.52 12.75 -6.55
N GLU A 106 6.85 12.82 -6.35
CA GLU A 106 7.76 11.72 -6.64
C GLU A 106 7.40 10.44 -5.87
N SER A 107 6.95 10.58 -4.62
CA SER A 107 6.58 9.43 -3.80
C SER A 107 5.35 8.69 -4.32
N ILE A 108 4.36 9.38 -4.90
CA ILE A 108 3.21 8.72 -5.57
C ILE A 108 3.66 8.09 -6.89
N TYR A 109 4.43 8.83 -7.70
CA TYR A 109 4.77 8.37 -9.05
C TYR A 109 5.63 7.12 -9.07
N THR A 110 6.44 6.89 -8.04
CA THR A 110 7.19 5.63 -7.90
C THR A 110 6.27 4.42 -7.77
N TRP A 111 5.24 4.49 -6.92
CA TRP A 111 4.23 3.43 -6.81
C TRP A 111 3.39 3.29 -8.08
N LEU A 112 3.00 4.40 -8.73
CA LEU A 112 2.27 4.35 -10.00
C LEU A 112 3.05 3.62 -11.10
N ARG A 113 4.36 3.90 -11.23
CA ARG A 113 5.22 3.19 -12.19
C ARG A 113 5.29 1.70 -11.87
N MET A 114 5.43 1.35 -10.60
CA MET A 114 5.43 -0.03 -10.14
C MET A 114 4.13 -0.75 -10.51
N TYR A 115 2.96 -0.17 -10.19
CA TYR A 115 1.67 -0.77 -10.51
C TYR A 115 1.49 -0.97 -12.01
N ARG A 116 1.82 0.04 -12.82
CA ARG A 116 1.74 -0.07 -14.29
C ARG A 116 2.69 -1.12 -14.86
N ARG A 117 3.87 -1.29 -14.27
CA ARG A 117 4.85 -2.27 -14.73
C ARG A 117 4.48 -3.71 -14.36
N ILE A 118 3.83 -3.91 -13.23
CA ILE A 118 3.48 -5.25 -12.71
C ILE A 118 2.08 -5.68 -13.15
N ILE A 119 1.13 -4.75 -13.23
CA ILE A 119 -0.28 -5.03 -13.55
C ILE A 119 -0.62 -4.73 -15.02
N GLY A 120 -0.02 -3.70 -15.61
CA GLY A 120 -0.23 -3.34 -17.02
C GLY A 120 0.50 -4.30 -17.95
#